data_AF-W4BDK8-F1
#
_entry.id   AF-W4BDK8-F1
#
_cell.length_a   1.000
_cell.length_b   1.000
_cell.length_c   1.000
_cell.angle_alpha   90.00
_cell.angle_beta   90.00
_cell.angle_gamma   90.00
#
_symmetry.space_group_name_H-M   'P 1'
#
loop_
_entity.id
_entity.type
_entity.pdbx_description
1 polymer ?
#
loop_
_entity_poly.entity_id
_entity_poly.type
_entity_poly.pdbx_seq_one_letter_code
_entity_poly.pdbx_strand_id
1 'polypeptide(L)'
;MNKDNIKQWVKLMMLGCVLLMAGAGNAAAAPNGVMSASMHIVSAADESLDDKQAEIDDYVAGAGQEELSREGFTVTHTVVAGDKVEVGITPYNEEHANFLYEKFGRDQVQVVEGEQAILYGANTVEANVVAAEEAGMNLWIWIGAAVVIVTGGLVLARKKLFSRS
;
A
#
# COMPACT_ATOMS: atom_id res chain seq x y z
N MET A 1 30.18 -3.41 34.77
CA MET A 1 28.96 -2.57 34.67
C MET A 1 28.47 -2.26 36.07
N ASN A 2 28.45 -0.98 36.47
CA ASN A 2 28.25 -0.60 37.87
C ASN A 2 26.75 -0.66 38.26
N LYS A 3 26.42 -1.08 39.50
CA LYS A 3 25.03 -1.33 39.94
C LYS A 3 24.13 -0.09 39.86
N ASP A 4 24.74 1.09 39.91
CA ASP A 4 24.04 2.37 39.81
C ASP A 4 23.57 2.67 38.39
N ASN A 5 24.29 2.19 37.38
CA ASN A 5 23.91 2.33 35.98
C ASN A 5 22.64 1.51 35.70
N ILE A 6 22.53 0.30 36.25
CA ILE A 6 21.38 -0.60 36.05
C ILE A 6 20.08 0.03 36.57
N LYS A 7 20.11 0.74 37.70
CA LYS A 7 18.93 1.44 38.22
C LYS A 7 18.49 2.61 37.34
N GLN A 8 19.44 3.30 36.68
CA GLN A 8 19.11 4.35 35.70
C GLN A 8 18.52 3.76 34.42
N TRP A 9 19.07 2.65 33.92
CA TRP A 9 18.53 1.94 32.74
C TRP A 9 17.11 1.40 32.96
N VAL A 10 16.80 0.90 34.16
CA VAL A 10 15.43 0.46 34.51
C VAL A 10 14.44 1.63 34.56
N LYS A 11 14.83 2.80 35.07
CA LYS A 11 13.99 4.01 35.02
C LYS A 11 13.75 4.49 33.58
N LEU A 12 14.77 4.41 32.73
CA LEU A 12 14.68 4.77 31.32
C LEU A 12 13.70 3.84 30.56
N MET A 13 13.70 2.54 30.86
CA MET A 13 12.72 1.59 30.31
C MET A 13 11.29 1.86 30.80
N MET A 14 11.10 2.17 32.08
CA MET A 14 9.76 2.40 32.65
C MET A 14 9.11 3.69 32.13
N LEU A 15 9.90 4.71 31.79
CA LEU A 15 9.40 5.96 31.18
C LEU A 15 8.98 5.75 29.71
N GLY A 16 9.60 4.81 29.00
CA GLY A 16 9.22 4.44 27.62
C GLY A 16 7.87 3.72 27.50
N CYS A 17 7.39 3.06 28.55
CA CYS A 17 6.12 2.32 28.53
C CYS A 17 4.85 3.19 28.61
N VAL A 18 4.95 4.49 28.89
CA VAL A 18 3.77 5.37 29.07
C VAL A 18 3.33 6.07 27.76
N LEU A 19 4.12 6.00 26.69
CA LEU A 19 3.80 6.65 25.40
C LEU A 19 3.12 5.75 24.34
N LEU A 20 2.57 4.60 24.73
CA LEU A 20 1.82 3.69 23.86
C LEU A 20 0.32 3.63 24.20
N MET A 21 -0.27 4.78 24.56
CA MET A 21 -1.74 4.92 24.76
C MET A 21 -2.35 6.06 23.94
N ALA A 22 -2.15 6.04 22.63
CA ALA A 22 -3.02 6.77 21.69
C ALA A 22 -3.30 5.89 20.48
N GLY A 23 -4.46 5.23 20.49
CA GLY A 23 -4.93 4.37 19.41
C GLY A 23 -6.24 3.67 19.78
N ALA A 24 -7.15 4.36 20.47
CA ALA A 24 -8.52 3.88 20.64
C ALA A 24 -9.24 4.02 19.28
N GLY A 25 -9.68 2.88 18.75
CA GLY A 25 -10.27 2.76 17.43
C GLY A 25 -11.61 3.48 17.29
N ASN A 26 -11.83 4.02 16.10
CA ASN A 26 -13.17 4.29 15.59
C ASN A 26 -13.60 3.05 14.80
N ALA A 27 -14.34 2.14 15.45
CA ALA A 27 -15.09 1.11 14.74
C ALA A 27 -16.34 1.75 14.12
N ALA A 28 -16.56 1.50 12.84
CA ALA A 28 -17.67 2.02 12.06
C ALA A 28 -19.04 1.59 12.60
N ALA A 29 -19.97 2.55 12.68
CA ALA A 29 -21.40 2.26 12.52
C ALA A 29 -21.74 2.56 11.06
N ALA A 30 -21.84 1.51 10.23
CA ALA A 30 -22.39 1.62 8.89
C ALA A 30 -23.92 1.72 9.00
N PRO A 31 -24.58 2.80 8.53
CA PRO A 31 -25.96 2.70 8.16
C PRO A 31 -26.04 2.02 6.79
N ASN A 32 -26.58 0.81 6.76
CA ASN A 32 -27.11 0.21 5.55
C ASN A 32 -28.16 1.17 4.96
N GLY A 33 -27.88 1.74 3.79
CA GLY A 33 -28.87 2.54 3.10
C GLY A 33 -28.26 3.29 1.94
N VAL A 34 -28.53 2.78 0.74
CA VAL A 34 -28.27 3.39 -0.58
C VAL A 34 -26.82 3.79 -0.86
N MET A 35 -26.12 2.87 -1.53
CA MET A 35 -25.15 3.27 -2.54
C MET A 35 -25.86 4.26 -3.47
N SER A 36 -25.60 5.55 -3.29
CA SER A 36 -25.81 6.49 -4.37
C SER A 36 -24.80 6.04 -5.43
N ALA A 37 -25.28 5.24 -6.38
CA ALA A 37 -24.68 5.23 -7.69
C ALA A 37 -24.83 6.66 -8.21
N SER A 38 -23.90 7.54 -7.83
CA SER A 38 -23.46 8.61 -8.70
C SER A 38 -22.84 7.91 -9.90
N MET A 39 -23.72 7.39 -10.74
CA MET A 39 -23.51 7.29 -12.16
C MET A 39 -23.12 8.70 -12.55
N HIS A 40 -21.80 8.92 -12.60
CA HIS A 40 -21.20 10.10 -13.16
C HIS A 40 -21.59 10.04 -14.62
N ILE A 41 -22.77 10.57 -14.94
CA ILE A 41 -23.06 11.04 -16.28
C ILE A 41 -22.07 12.18 -16.42
N VAL A 42 -20.86 11.86 -16.89
CA VAL A 42 -19.96 12.83 -17.50
C VAL A 42 -20.77 13.34 -18.68
N SER A 43 -21.56 14.38 -18.44
CA SER A 43 -21.94 15.25 -19.55
C SER A 43 -20.63 15.66 -20.17
N ALA A 44 -20.49 15.47 -21.49
CA ALA A 44 -19.40 15.99 -22.30
C ALA A 44 -19.42 17.53 -22.30
N ALA A 45 -19.28 18.11 -21.11
CA ALA A 45 -19.29 19.52 -20.78
C ALA A 45 -17.92 19.80 -20.16
N ASP A 46 -17.08 20.50 -20.93
CA ASP A 46 -15.75 21.01 -20.58
C ASP A 46 -15.15 20.43 -19.29
N GLU A 47 -14.61 19.22 -19.39
CA GLU A 47 -13.74 18.69 -18.33
C GLU A 47 -12.45 19.53 -18.34
N SER A 48 -12.06 20.05 -17.18
CA SER A 48 -10.82 20.82 -17.10
C SER A 48 -9.61 19.91 -17.38
N LEU A 49 -8.51 20.47 -17.88
CA LEU A 49 -7.29 19.67 -18.11
C LEU A 49 -6.74 19.07 -16.82
N ASP A 50 -6.96 19.72 -15.67
CA ASP A 50 -6.57 19.22 -14.36
C ASP A 50 -7.42 17.99 -13.96
N ASP A 51 -8.74 18.02 -14.23
CA ASP A 51 -9.62 16.87 -13.98
C ASP A 51 -9.24 15.69 -14.90
N LYS A 52 -8.95 15.98 -16.18
CA LYS A 52 -8.48 14.97 -17.14
C LYS A 52 -7.13 14.38 -16.72
N GLN A 53 -6.21 15.20 -16.21
CA GLN A 53 -4.94 14.71 -15.68
C GLN A 53 -5.19 13.80 -14.46
N ALA A 54 -6.05 14.20 -13.53
CA ALA A 54 -6.38 13.39 -12.36
C ALA A 54 -7.02 12.04 -12.73
N GLU A 55 -7.91 12.02 -13.74
CA GLU A 55 -8.48 10.79 -14.29
C GLU A 55 -7.38 9.82 -14.77
N ILE A 56 -6.43 10.33 -15.54
CA ILE A 56 -5.32 9.53 -16.08
C ILE A 56 -4.40 9.08 -14.94
N ASP A 57 -4.08 9.94 -13.99
CA ASP A 57 -3.24 9.62 -12.82
C ASP A 57 -3.84 8.49 -11.99
N ASP A 58 -5.14 8.57 -11.69
CA ASP A 58 -5.86 7.55 -10.92
C ASP A 58 -5.86 6.20 -11.65
N TYR A 59 -6.02 6.21 -12.98
CA TYR A 59 -5.92 4.99 -13.78
C TYR A 59 -4.50 4.41 -13.75
N VAL A 60 -3.48 5.23 -14.07
CA VAL A 60 -2.09 4.79 -14.21
C VAL A 60 -1.51 4.32 -12.88
N ALA A 61 -1.79 5.01 -11.78
CA ALA A 61 -1.33 4.64 -10.45
C ALA A 61 -2.18 3.54 -9.79
N GLY A 62 -3.41 3.32 -10.28
CA GLY A 62 -4.36 2.39 -9.71
C GLY A 62 -4.65 1.20 -10.61
N ALA A 63 -5.89 1.15 -11.10
CA ALA A 63 -6.47 -0.02 -11.77
C ALA A 63 -5.80 -0.37 -13.12
N GLY A 64 -5.13 0.59 -13.75
CA GLY A 64 -4.48 0.43 -15.05
C GLY A 64 -3.13 -0.28 -15.01
N GLN A 65 -2.47 -0.41 -13.84
CA GLN A 65 -1.12 -0.96 -13.76
C GLN A 65 -0.98 -2.35 -14.39
N GLU A 66 -1.94 -3.25 -14.12
CA GLU A 66 -1.91 -4.61 -14.68
C GLU A 66 -2.19 -4.62 -16.18
N GLU A 67 -3.09 -3.75 -16.65
CA GLU A 67 -3.48 -3.64 -18.06
C GLU A 67 -2.30 -3.11 -18.88
N LEU A 68 -1.69 -2.00 -18.45
CA LEU A 68 -0.51 -1.40 -19.09
C LEU A 68 0.66 -2.38 -19.16
N SER A 69 0.90 -3.13 -18.07
CA SER A 69 1.93 -4.17 -18.02
C SER A 69 1.67 -5.30 -19.02
N ARG A 70 0.40 -5.71 -19.19
CA ARG A 70 -0.01 -6.73 -20.15
C ARG A 70 0.17 -6.29 -21.60
N GLU A 71 -0.13 -5.03 -21.88
CA GLU A 71 0.13 -4.39 -23.19
C GLU A 71 1.64 -4.15 -23.44
N GLY A 72 2.48 -4.25 -22.40
CA GLY A 72 3.93 -4.24 -22.55
C GLY A 72 4.55 -2.84 -22.53
N PHE A 73 3.88 -1.85 -21.94
CA PHE A 73 4.43 -0.50 -21.77
C PHE A 73 4.11 0.09 -20.40
N THR A 74 4.82 1.17 -20.06
CA THR A 74 4.61 1.91 -18.81
C THR A 74 4.41 3.39 -19.10
N VAL A 75 3.66 4.07 -18.23
CA VAL A 75 3.57 5.53 -18.21
C VAL A 75 4.63 6.06 -17.25
N THR A 76 5.43 7.00 -17.74
CA THR A 76 6.56 7.61 -17.01
C THR A 76 6.16 8.91 -16.32
N HIS A 77 5.25 9.67 -16.92
CA HIS A 77 4.74 10.93 -16.40
C HIS A 77 3.43 11.31 -17.09
N THR A 78 2.73 12.21 -16.43
CA THR A 78 1.46 12.82 -16.84
C THR A 78 1.55 14.30 -16.47
N VAL A 79 1.22 15.20 -17.39
CA VAL A 79 1.30 16.65 -17.14
C VAL A 79 0.37 17.42 -18.04
N VAL A 80 -0.29 18.47 -17.52
CA VAL A 80 -0.94 19.47 -18.37
C VAL A 80 0.14 20.28 -19.12
N ALA A 81 0.18 20.11 -20.44
CA ALA A 81 1.11 20.80 -21.33
C ALA A 81 0.32 21.56 -22.41
N GLY A 82 0.27 22.89 -22.28
CA GLY A 82 -0.48 23.74 -23.21
C GLY A 82 -1.99 23.54 -23.09
N ASP A 83 -2.61 23.03 -24.16
CA ASP A 83 -4.05 22.78 -24.27
C ASP A 83 -4.44 21.31 -24.11
N LYS A 84 -3.49 20.44 -23.71
CA LYS A 84 -3.69 19.00 -23.56
C LYS A 84 -2.98 18.46 -22.31
N VAL A 85 -3.36 17.26 -21.90
CA VAL A 85 -2.60 16.42 -20.97
C VAL A 85 -1.62 15.57 -21.78
N GLU A 86 -0.34 15.79 -21.55
CA GLU A 86 0.74 14.98 -22.08
C GLU A 86 0.94 13.74 -21.20
N VAL A 87 1.04 12.57 -21.86
CA VAL A 87 1.27 11.28 -21.22
C VAL A 87 2.50 10.64 -21.85
N GLY A 88 3.60 10.59 -21.09
CA GLY A 88 4.85 10.01 -21.57
C GLY A 88 4.89 8.50 -21.36
N ILE A 89 5.11 7.73 -22.42
CA ILE A 89 5.14 6.26 -22.36
C ILE A 89 6.49 5.64 -22.77
N THR A 90 6.80 4.47 -22.21
CA THR A 90 8.00 3.70 -22.57
C THR A 90 7.67 2.20 -22.69
N PRO A 91 8.00 1.54 -23.82
CA PRO A 91 8.45 2.14 -25.07
C PRO A 91 7.31 2.86 -25.80
N TYR A 92 7.63 3.90 -26.56
CA TYR A 92 6.66 4.56 -27.44
C TYR A 92 6.47 3.79 -28.74
N ASN A 93 5.21 3.52 -29.09
CA ASN A 93 4.80 3.14 -30.44
C ASN A 93 3.32 3.55 -30.65
N GLU A 94 2.84 3.47 -31.89
CA GLU A 94 1.46 3.87 -32.23
C GLU A 94 0.39 2.98 -31.57
N GLU A 95 0.68 1.70 -31.34
CA GLU A 95 -0.24 0.74 -30.73
C GLU A 95 -0.50 1.10 -29.26
N HIS A 96 0.56 1.36 -28.49
CA HIS A 96 0.48 1.80 -27.10
C HIS A 96 -0.18 3.18 -26.97
N ALA A 97 0.12 4.10 -27.89
CA ALA A 97 -0.53 5.41 -27.91
C ALA A 97 -2.03 5.27 -28.23
N ASN A 98 -2.40 4.42 -29.19
CA ASN A 98 -3.80 4.16 -29.54
C ASN A 98 -4.58 3.56 -28.37
N PHE A 99 -3.98 2.66 -27.61
CA PHE A 99 -4.60 2.11 -26.40
C PHE A 99 -5.02 3.24 -25.42
N LEU A 100 -4.17 4.23 -25.19
CA LEU A 100 -4.49 5.36 -24.31
C LEU A 100 -5.53 6.29 -24.96
N TYR A 101 -5.45 6.53 -26.27
CA TYR A 101 -6.44 7.34 -26.99
C TYR A 101 -7.83 6.71 -27.02
N GLU A 102 -7.93 5.39 -27.09
CA GLU A 102 -9.21 4.67 -27.02
C GLU A 102 -9.85 4.81 -25.64
N LYS A 103 -9.03 4.94 -24.59
CA LYS A 103 -9.49 5.06 -23.20
C LYS A 103 -9.87 6.49 -22.82
N PHE A 104 -9.02 7.46 -23.18
CA PHE A 104 -9.13 8.85 -22.68
C PHE A 104 -9.51 9.87 -23.76
N GLY A 105 -9.58 9.45 -25.04
CA GLY A 105 -9.84 10.32 -26.18
C GLY A 105 -8.58 11.02 -26.71
N ARG A 106 -8.71 11.66 -27.87
CA ARG A 106 -7.62 12.40 -28.56
C ARG A 106 -7.70 13.91 -28.39
N ASP A 107 -8.85 14.42 -27.96
CA ASP A 107 -9.13 15.85 -27.95
C ASP A 107 -8.30 16.55 -26.87
N GLN A 108 -8.21 15.97 -25.67
CA GLN A 108 -7.50 16.55 -24.52
C GLN A 108 -6.22 15.80 -24.15
N VAL A 109 -5.85 14.74 -24.87
CA VAL A 109 -4.67 13.91 -24.54
C VAL A 109 -3.67 13.93 -25.69
N GLN A 110 -2.39 14.01 -25.33
CA GLN A 110 -1.25 13.83 -26.23
C GLN A 110 -0.32 12.78 -25.66
N VAL A 111 -0.06 11.71 -26.42
CA VAL A 111 0.90 10.68 -26.00
C VAL A 111 2.26 10.96 -26.63
N VAL A 112 3.32 10.96 -25.82
CA VAL A 112 4.70 11.24 -26.22
C VAL A 112 5.65 10.13 -25.74
N GLU A 113 6.88 10.14 -26.27
CA GLU A 113 7.94 9.29 -25.75
C GLU A 113 8.34 9.72 -24.34
N GLY A 114 8.26 8.77 -23.40
CA GLY A 114 8.58 8.99 -22.00
C GLY A 114 10.02 8.61 -21.68
N GLU A 115 10.67 9.43 -20.86
CA GLU A 115 11.96 9.11 -20.25
C GLU A 115 11.77 8.85 -18.75
N GLN A 116 12.33 7.74 -18.26
CA GLN A 116 12.22 7.37 -16.86
C GLN A 116 13.23 8.17 -16.03
N ALA A 117 12.75 8.90 -15.03
CA ALA A 117 13.62 9.66 -14.15
C ALA A 117 14.51 8.72 -13.32
N ILE A 118 15.84 8.86 -13.45
CA ILE A 118 16.81 8.14 -12.63
C ILE A 118 17.21 9.03 -11.46
N LEU A 119 17.08 8.53 -10.23
CA LEU A 119 17.54 9.27 -9.06
C LEU A 119 19.05 9.52 -9.15
N TYR A 120 19.45 10.80 -9.07
CA TYR A 120 20.86 11.18 -9.05
C TYR A 120 21.57 10.51 -7.86
N GLY A 121 22.56 9.66 -8.16
CA GLY A 121 23.27 8.84 -7.16
C GLY A 121 22.86 7.36 -7.09
N ALA A 122 21.78 6.94 -7.76
CA ALA A 122 21.35 5.54 -7.79
C ALA A 122 22.39 4.60 -8.43
N ASN A 123 23.28 5.12 -9.27
CA ASN A 123 24.39 4.37 -9.86
C ASN A 123 25.59 4.16 -8.91
N THR A 124 25.48 4.51 -7.63
CA THR A 124 26.54 4.26 -6.62
C THR A 124 26.17 3.24 -5.56
N VAL A 125 25.05 2.54 -5.72
CA VAL A 125 24.68 1.45 -4.81
C VAL A 125 24.77 0.16 -5.60
N GLU A 126 25.96 -0.47 -5.58
CA GLU A 126 26.01 -1.93 -5.65
C GLU A 126 24.96 -2.44 -4.68
N ALA A 127 24.04 -3.26 -5.18
CA ALA A 127 22.82 -3.69 -4.52
C ALA A 127 23.09 -4.34 -3.16
N ASN A 128 23.23 -3.52 -2.10
CA ASN A 128 22.85 -3.92 -0.76
C ASN A 128 21.36 -3.64 -0.64
N VAL A 129 20.58 -4.52 -1.27
CA VAL A 129 19.16 -4.67 -0.98
C VAL A 129 19.04 -4.95 0.51
N VAL A 130 18.71 -3.92 1.28
CA VAL A 130 18.21 -4.12 2.64
C VAL A 130 16.87 -4.80 2.44
N ALA A 131 16.89 -6.13 2.47
CA ALA A 131 15.68 -6.92 2.59
C ALA A 131 14.93 -6.34 3.79
N ALA A 132 13.76 -5.77 3.55
CA ALA A 132 12.79 -5.60 4.60
C ALA A 132 12.55 -7.01 5.15
N GLU A 133 13.04 -7.29 6.35
CA GLU A 133 12.68 -8.50 7.07
C GLU A 133 11.18 -8.40 7.37
N GLU A 134 10.38 -8.89 6.43
CA GLU A 134 9.04 -9.39 6.68
C GLU A 134 9.13 -10.18 7.99
N ALA A 135 8.46 -9.70 9.04
CA ALA A 135 8.36 -10.40 10.31
C ALA A 135 7.55 -11.68 10.06
N GLY A 136 8.21 -12.69 9.50
CA GLY A 136 7.67 -13.98 9.17
C GLY A 136 7.21 -14.66 10.44
N MET A 137 5.91 -14.65 10.67
CA MET A 137 5.27 -15.38 11.75
C MET A 137 5.60 -16.87 11.59
N ASN A 138 6.54 -17.38 12.39
CA ASN A 138 6.90 -18.79 12.35
C ASN A 138 5.76 -19.63 12.94
N LEU A 139 5.00 -20.27 12.05
CA LEU A 139 3.84 -21.11 12.35
C LEU A 139 4.11 -22.16 13.45
N TRP A 140 5.33 -22.71 13.50
CA TRP A 140 5.71 -23.70 14.50
C TRP A 140 5.75 -23.14 15.94
N ILE A 141 6.02 -21.85 16.11
CA ILE A 141 6.00 -21.19 17.43
C ILE A 141 4.57 -21.18 17.98
N TRP A 142 3.58 -20.86 17.14
CA TRP A 142 2.18 -20.85 17.54
C TRP A 142 1.60 -22.25 17.72
N ILE A 143 1.97 -23.21 16.87
CA ILE A 143 1.61 -24.62 17.07
C ILE A 143 2.17 -25.12 18.41
N GLY A 144 3.44 -24.82 18.71
CA GLY A 144 4.04 -25.15 20.01
C GLY A 144 3.29 -24.52 21.18
N ALA A 145 2.97 -23.22 21.11
CA ALA A 145 2.22 -22.52 22.14
C ALA A 145 0.81 -23.12 22.33
N ALA A 146 0.10 -23.44 21.25
CA ALA A 146 -1.23 -24.05 21.30
C ALA A 146 -1.20 -25.45 21.95
N VAL A 147 -0.21 -26.28 21.63
CA VAL A 147 -0.04 -27.60 22.24
C VAL A 147 0.23 -27.51 23.74
N VAL A 148 1.06 -26.55 24.19
CA VAL A 148 1.33 -26.31 25.62
C VAL A 148 0.05 -25.88 26.36
N ILE A 149 -0.77 -25.01 25.76
CA ILE A 149 -2.04 -24.56 26.36
C ILE A 149 -3.03 -25.73 26.49
N VAL A 150 -3.19 -26.54 25.45
CA VAL A 150 -4.12 -27.69 25.45
C VAL A 150 -3.69 -28.77 26.44
N THR A 151 -2.40 -29.13 26.45
CA THR A 151 -1.87 -30.13 27.40
C THR A 151 -1.89 -29.62 28.83
N GLY A 152 -1.52 -28.36 29.08
CA GLY A 152 -1.61 -27.73 30.39
C GLY A 152 -3.05 -27.66 30.92
N GLY A 153 -4.00 -27.30 30.05
CA GLY A 153 -5.43 -27.28 30.37
C GLY A 153 -5.98 -28.66 30.75
N LEU A 154 -5.56 -29.72 30.03
CA LEU A 154 -5.99 -31.10 30.30
C LEU A 154 -5.44 -31.64 31.63
N VAL A 155 -4.20 -31.29 31.98
CA VAL A 155 -3.57 -31.69 33.26
C VAL A 155 -4.25 -31.00 34.45
N LEU A 156 -4.60 -29.71 34.32
CA LEU A 156 -5.33 -28.99 35.36
C LEU A 156 -6.77 -29.49 35.52
N ALA A 157 -7.45 -29.85 34.44
CA ALA A 157 -8.79 -30.44 34.47
C ALA A 157 -8.80 -31.80 35.21
N ARG A 158 -7.79 -32.66 35.00
CA ARG A 158 -7.66 -33.92 35.74
C ARG A 158 -7.44 -33.71 37.23
N LYS A 159 -6.64 -32.72 37.63
CA LYS A 159 -6.37 -32.44 39.05
C LYS A 159 -7.61 -31.94 39.81
N LYS A 160 -8.51 -31.21 39.12
CA LYS A 160 -9.77 -30.73 39.70
C LYS A 160 -10.82 -31.84 39.89
N LEU A 161 -10.77 -32.91 39.10
CA LEU A 161 -11.66 -34.06 39.21
C LEU A 161 -11.24 -35.08 40.29
N PHE A 162 -9.96 -35.14 40.66
CA PHE A 162 -9.45 -36.06 41.71
C PHE A 162 -9.29 -35.43 43.11
N SER A 163 -9.53 -34.12 43.27
CA SER A 163 -9.45 -33.43 44.57
C SER A 163 -10.81 -33.29 45.28
N ARG A 164 -11.84 -34.03 44.83
CA ARG A 164 -13.12 -34.17 45.54
C ARG A 164 -13.39 -35.66 45.78
N SER A 165 -12.61 -36.25 46.68
CA SER A 165 -12.96 -37.42 47.48
C SER A 165 -12.40 -37.23 48.88
#